data_AF-A0A327VMW7-F1
#
_entry.id   AF-A0A327VMW7-F1
#
_cell.length_a   1.000
_cell.length_b   1.000
_cell.length_c   1.000
_cell.angle_alpha   90.00
_cell.angle_beta   90.00
_cell.angle_gamma   90.00
#
_symmetry.space_group_name_H-M   'P 1'
#
loop_
_entity.id
_entity.type
_entity.pdbx_description
1 polymer ?
#
loop_
_entity_poly.entity_id
_entity_poly.type
_entity_poly.pdbx_seq_one_letter_code
_entity_poly.pdbx_strand_id
1 'polypeptide(L)'
;MGSFALMLFSASILLFQMSCKKSADAEPGPGTGNGNVPVATTTTLGGVIVGSGLNVTAAGVLSVNAGNSGATQLNKVVFTKYISGSGSEIWLMNYDGSGQTKVNVALSANQKIGDDARLSPDGKKLFFIVATTGLSNNKEDIYSCDIDGKNLVKLYDMPVSGGHTYLSGAY
;
A
#
# COMPACT_ATOMS: atom_id res chain seq x y z
N MET A 1 13.79 -62.87 25.00
CA MET A 1 13.89 -61.70 25.91
C MET A 1 14.19 -60.37 25.20
N GLY A 2 14.70 -60.34 23.95
CA GLY A 2 15.04 -59.08 23.26
C GLY A 2 13.83 -58.22 22.80
N SER A 3 12.72 -58.83 22.38
CA SER A 3 11.57 -58.08 21.81
C SER A 3 10.88 -57.14 22.82
N PHE A 4 10.82 -57.54 24.09
CA PHE A 4 10.19 -56.73 25.13
C PHE A 4 11.01 -55.49 25.49
N ALA A 5 12.34 -55.60 25.47
CA ALA A 5 13.24 -54.48 25.71
C ALA A 5 13.17 -53.42 24.59
N LEU A 6 13.05 -53.85 23.32
CA LEU A 6 12.88 -52.95 22.18
C LEU A 6 11.52 -52.23 22.20
N MET A 7 10.44 -52.91 22.61
CA MET A 7 9.14 -52.25 22.80
C MET A 7 9.18 -51.17 23.88
N LEU A 8 9.81 -51.45 25.02
CA LEU A 8 9.96 -50.48 26.11
C LEU A 8 10.82 -49.28 25.69
N PHE A 9 11.88 -49.51 24.92
CA PHE A 9 12.73 -48.44 24.40
C PHE A 9 11.99 -47.56 23.37
N SER A 10 11.23 -48.17 22.46
CA SER A 10 10.39 -47.45 21.50
C SER A 10 9.31 -46.61 22.20
N ALA A 11 8.63 -47.18 23.21
CA ALA A 11 7.66 -46.46 24.03
C ALA A 11 8.29 -45.27 24.76
N SER A 12 9.51 -45.43 25.27
CA SER A 12 10.26 -44.37 25.95
C SER A 12 10.62 -43.23 25.00
N ILE A 13 11.01 -43.54 23.75
CA ILE A 13 11.28 -42.52 22.73
C ILE A 13 9.99 -41.78 22.36
N LEU A 14 8.87 -42.48 22.17
CA LEU A 14 7.57 -41.86 21.89
C LEU A 14 7.13 -40.93 23.03
N LEU A 15 7.30 -41.34 24.29
CA LEU A 15 7.03 -40.50 25.45
C LEU A 15 7.95 -39.27 25.52
N PHE A 16 9.23 -39.44 25.19
CA PHE A 16 10.19 -38.33 25.14
C PHE A 16 9.86 -37.34 24.00
N GLN A 17 9.43 -37.85 22.83
CA GLN A 17 8.99 -37.03 21.70
C GLN A 17 7.68 -36.29 21.99
N MET A 18 6.76 -36.88 22.75
CA MET A 18 5.56 -36.19 23.24
C MET A 18 5.89 -35.13 24.29
N SER A 19 6.89 -35.37 25.14
CA SER A 19 7.37 -34.40 26.14
C SER A 19 8.18 -33.24 25.54
N CYS A 20 8.88 -33.45 24.42
CA CYS A 20 9.67 -32.42 23.74
C CYS A 20 8.88 -31.59 22.72
N LYS A 21 7.63 -31.96 22.42
CA LYS A 21 6.71 -31.04 21.74
C LYS A 21 6.37 -29.93 22.73
N LYS A 22 7.19 -28.89 22.71
CA LYS A 22 6.94 -27.62 23.39
C LYS A 22 5.70 -26.98 22.78
N SER A 23 4.53 -27.46 23.19
CA SER A 23 3.31 -26.68 23.09
C SER A 23 3.46 -25.56 24.11
N ALA A 24 3.52 -24.32 23.64
CA ALA A 24 3.50 -23.15 24.50
C ALA A 24 2.07 -22.92 24.97
N ASP A 25 1.51 -23.89 25.69
CA ASP A 25 0.22 -23.72 26.35
C ASP A 25 0.51 -23.00 27.68
N ALA A 26 0.15 -21.72 27.73
CA ALA A 26 0.11 -21.00 28.99
C ALA A 26 -0.88 -21.72 29.91
N GLU A 27 -0.38 -22.39 30.94
CA GLU A 27 -1.23 -23.11 31.89
C GLU A 27 -2.13 -22.11 32.64
N PRO A 28 -3.46 -22.19 32.50
CA PRO A 28 -4.35 -21.28 33.18
C PRO A 28 -4.52 -21.79 34.61
N GLY A 29 -3.75 -21.24 35.55
CA GLY A 29 -4.07 -21.37 36.97
C GLY A 29 -5.49 -20.86 37.27
N PRO A 30 -6.15 -21.34 38.35
CA PRO A 30 -7.55 -21.03 38.61
C PRO A 30 -7.66 -19.60 39.14
N GLY A 31 -7.78 -18.64 38.23
CA GLY A 31 -7.93 -17.23 38.51
C GLY A 31 -7.96 -16.44 37.23
N THR A 32 -9.17 -16.13 36.75
CA THR A 32 -9.48 -15.07 35.75
C THR A 32 -8.33 -14.65 34.83
N GLY A 33 -7.88 -15.54 33.94
CA GLY A 33 -7.39 -15.29 32.57
C GLY A 33 -6.31 -14.24 32.26
N ASN A 34 -5.74 -13.53 33.22
CA ASN A 34 -4.72 -12.48 33.03
C ASN A 34 -3.70 -12.52 34.17
N GLY A 35 -3.21 -13.72 34.51
CA GLY A 35 -2.01 -13.85 35.34
C GLY A 35 -0.91 -12.97 34.74
N ASN A 36 -0.13 -12.31 35.60
CA ASN A 36 0.83 -11.25 35.28
C ASN A 36 1.81 -11.66 34.16
N VAL A 37 1.38 -11.62 32.89
CA VAL A 37 2.19 -12.03 31.75
C VAL A 37 3.27 -10.97 31.59
N PRO A 38 4.56 -11.34 31.65
CA PRO A 38 5.64 -10.37 31.48
C PRO A 38 5.55 -9.74 30.09
N VAL A 39 6.05 -8.51 29.96
CA VAL A 39 6.18 -7.88 28.63
C VAL A 39 7.17 -8.68 27.80
N ALA A 40 6.79 -9.03 26.58
CA ALA A 40 7.68 -9.72 25.65
C ALA A 40 8.92 -8.87 25.34
N THR A 41 10.09 -9.49 25.32
CA THR A 41 11.34 -8.89 24.84
C THR A 41 11.91 -9.75 23.71
N THR A 42 13.02 -9.33 23.11
CA THR A 42 13.73 -10.16 22.11
C THR A 42 14.23 -11.49 22.67
N THR A 43 14.30 -11.63 24.00
CA THR A 43 14.83 -12.81 24.70
C THR A 43 13.84 -13.45 25.69
N THR A 44 12.65 -12.87 25.87
CA THR A 44 11.68 -13.31 26.88
C THR A 44 10.30 -13.41 26.26
N LEU A 45 9.69 -14.60 26.32
CA LEU A 45 8.30 -14.81 25.91
C LEU A 45 7.37 -14.07 26.86
N GLY A 46 6.35 -13.41 26.32
CA GLY A 46 5.46 -12.56 27.09
C GLY A 46 4.31 -11.97 26.26
N GLY A 47 3.52 -11.11 26.87
CA GLY A 47 2.46 -10.35 26.21
C GLY A 47 3.01 -9.14 25.47
N VAL A 48 2.34 -8.76 24.37
CA VAL A 48 2.62 -7.53 23.62
C VAL A 48 1.43 -6.60 23.78
N ILE A 49 1.68 -5.36 24.21
CA ILE A 49 0.66 -4.30 24.15
C ILE A 49 0.57 -3.83 22.70
N VAL A 50 -0.58 -4.07 22.10
CA VAL A 50 -0.84 -3.66 20.72
C VAL A 50 -1.39 -2.23 20.71
N GLY A 51 -0.63 -1.33 20.08
CA GLY A 51 -0.98 0.08 19.99
C GLY A 51 -2.23 0.34 19.15
N SER A 52 -2.75 1.57 19.24
CA SER A 52 -3.89 2.01 18.43
C SER A 52 -3.64 1.83 16.94
N GLY A 53 -4.61 1.27 16.22
CA GLY A 53 -4.50 1.05 14.76
C GLY A 53 -3.96 -0.32 14.36
N LEU A 54 -3.76 -1.22 15.31
CA LEU A 54 -3.41 -2.61 15.07
C LEU A 54 -4.50 -3.52 15.66
N ASN A 55 -4.81 -4.61 14.97
CA ASN A 55 -5.76 -5.65 15.39
C ASN A 55 -5.02 -6.96 15.62
N VAL A 56 -5.39 -7.71 16.66
CA VAL A 56 -4.89 -9.06 16.92
C VAL A 56 -6.08 -10.02 16.87
N THR A 57 -6.01 -11.03 16.01
CA THR A 57 -7.05 -12.08 15.96
C THR A 57 -6.90 -13.05 17.14
N ALA A 58 -7.93 -13.85 17.42
CA ALA A 58 -7.84 -14.92 18.42
C ALA A 58 -6.74 -15.95 18.13
N ALA A 59 -6.27 -16.03 16.87
CA ALA A 59 -5.15 -16.87 16.45
C ALA A 59 -3.77 -16.18 16.61
N GLY A 60 -3.71 -14.97 17.17
CA GLY A 60 -2.47 -14.22 17.37
C GLY A 60 -1.94 -13.54 16.11
N VAL A 61 -2.75 -13.42 15.04
CA VAL A 61 -2.33 -12.73 13.81
C VAL A 61 -2.49 -11.23 14.00
N LEU A 62 -1.39 -10.49 13.82
CA LEU A 62 -1.37 -9.03 13.85
C LEU A 62 -1.72 -8.45 12.47
N SER A 63 -2.61 -7.47 12.42
CA SER A 63 -2.92 -6.71 11.21
C SER A 63 -3.06 -5.21 11.52
N VAL A 64 -2.91 -4.37 10.51
CA VAL A 64 -3.23 -2.95 10.62
C VAL A 64 -4.74 -2.75 10.49
N ASN A 65 -5.31 -1.93 11.35
CA ASN A 65 -6.66 -1.43 11.15
C ASN A 65 -6.60 -0.43 9.98
N ALA A 66 -7.21 -0.79 8.85
CA ALA A 66 -7.14 -0.03 7.61
C ALA A 66 -7.56 1.45 7.75
N GLY A 67 -8.30 1.80 8.82
CA GLY A 67 -8.70 3.17 9.13
C GLY A 67 -7.65 4.03 9.85
N ASN A 68 -6.51 3.47 10.29
CA ASN A 68 -5.50 4.20 11.09
C ASN A 68 -4.16 4.40 10.37
N SER A 69 -4.03 3.92 9.13
CA SER A 69 -2.90 4.25 8.26
C SER A 69 -3.23 5.55 7.53
N GLY A 70 -2.46 6.61 7.76
CA GLY A 70 -2.61 7.90 7.05
C GLY A 70 -2.52 7.80 5.51
N ALA A 71 -2.16 6.63 4.98
CA ALA A 71 -2.33 6.23 3.60
C ALA A 71 -3.27 5.00 3.54
N THR A 72 -4.52 5.21 3.15
CA THR A 72 -5.39 4.10 2.74
C THR A 72 -5.05 3.73 1.31
N GLN A 73 -4.62 2.50 1.07
CA GLN A 73 -4.41 2.02 -0.28
C GLN A 73 -5.75 1.94 -1.01
N LEU A 74 -5.92 2.74 -2.06
CA LEU A 74 -7.20 2.92 -2.75
C LEU A 74 -7.54 1.78 -3.73
N ASN A 75 -6.66 0.79 -3.86
CA ASN A 75 -6.76 -0.27 -4.86
C ASN A 75 -6.84 0.25 -6.31
N LYS A 76 -6.24 1.43 -6.59
CA LYS A 76 -6.29 2.08 -7.89
C LYS A 76 -4.91 2.27 -8.52
N VAL A 77 -4.87 2.16 -9.84
CA VAL A 77 -3.76 2.55 -10.71
C VAL A 77 -4.15 3.82 -11.46
N VAL A 78 -3.25 4.80 -11.51
CA VAL A 78 -3.30 5.88 -12.50
C VAL A 78 -2.32 5.55 -13.61
N PHE A 79 -2.73 5.69 -14.86
CA PHE A 79 -1.87 5.49 -16.02
C PHE A 79 -2.22 6.46 -17.13
N THR A 80 -1.25 6.69 -18.01
CA THR A 80 -1.42 7.49 -19.22
C THR A 80 -1.60 6.58 -20.42
N LYS A 81 -2.51 6.94 -21.31
CA LYS A 81 -2.74 6.27 -22.59
C LYS A 81 -2.40 7.23 -23.70
N TYR A 82 -1.32 6.98 -24.42
CA TYR A 82 -0.91 7.80 -25.54
C TYR A 82 -1.86 7.64 -26.75
N ILE A 83 -2.34 8.75 -27.29
CA ILE A 83 -3.12 8.79 -28.52
C ILE A 83 -2.35 9.57 -29.59
N SER A 84 -2.03 8.87 -30.68
CA SER A 84 -1.33 9.45 -31.83
C SER A 84 -2.05 10.70 -32.33
N GLY A 85 -1.32 11.83 -32.40
CA GLY A 85 -1.84 13.12 -32.85
C GLY A 85 -2.71 13.90 -31.86
N SER A 86 -3.05 13.32 -30.70
CA SER A 86 -3.92 13.96 -29.69
C SER A 86 -3.29 14.12 -28.31
N GLY A 87 -2.05 13.65 -28.13
CA GLY A 87 -1.37 13.63 -26.84
C GLY A 87 -1.83 12.46 -25.97
N SER A 88 -1.49 12.50 -24.68
CA SER A 88 -1.86 11.46 -23.73
C SER A 88 -3.22 11.70 -23.08
N GLU A 89 -3.86 10.64 -22.60
CA GLU A 89 -5.06 10.67 -21.77
C GLU A 89 -4.76 10.10 -20.40
N ILE A 90 -5.42 10.60 -19.36
CA ILE A 90 -5.27 10.08 -17.99
C ILE A 90 -6.40 9.09 -17.70
N TRP A 91 -6.04 7.93 -17.19
CA TRP A 91 -6.97 6.84 -16.90
C TRP A 91 -6.76 6.29 -15.48
N LEU A 92 -7.84 5.76 -14.91
CA LEU A 92 -7.87 5.08 -13.62
C LEU A 92 -8.40 3.66 -13.81
N MET A 93 -7.89 2.71 -13.03
CA MET A 93 -8.43 1.35 -12.96
C MET A 93 -8.15 0.72 -11.61
N ASN A 94 -8.82 -0.40 -11.31
CA ASN A 94 -8.50 -1.25 -10.16
C ASN A 94 -7.22 -2.07 -10.42
N TYR A 95 -6.59 -2.63 -9.38
CA TYR A 95 -5.39 -3.48 -9.55
C TYR A 95 -5.62 -4.77 -10.33
N ASP A 96 -6.85 -5.26 -10.38
CA ASP A 96 -7.26 -6.39 -11.23
C ASP A 96 -7.50 -5.99 -12.70
N GLY A 97 -7.30 -4.72 -13.04
CA GLY A 97 -7.51 -4.16 -14.37
C GLY A 97 -8.96 -3.79 -14.69
N SER A 98 -9.91 -4.07 -13.78
CA SER A 98 -11.32 -3.72 -13.93
C SER A 98 -11.59 -2.24 -13.65
N GLY A 99 -12.80 -1.78 -14.00
CA GLY A 99 -13.25 -0.43 -13.65
C GLY A 99 -12.47 0.69 -14.34
N GLN A 100 -11.96 0.44 -15.56
CA GLN A 100 -11.24 1.45 -16.34
C GLN A 100 -12.13 2.68 -16.59
N THR A 101 -11.66 3.85 -16.18
CA THR A 101 -12.35 5.11 -16.40
C THR A 101 -11.38 6.21 -16.81
N LYS A 102 -11.79 7.01 -17.79
CA LYS A 102 -11.02 8.16 -18.26
C LYS A 102 -11.27 9.36 -17.35
N VAL A 103 -10.19 10.05 -16.99
CA VAL A 103 -10.26 11.34 -16.29
C VAL A 103 -10.35 12.45 -17.34
N ASN A 104 -11.50 13.12 -17.39
CA ASN A 104 -11.73 14.19 -18.36
C ASN A 104 -11.33 15.53 -17.77
N VAL A 105 -10.23 16.10 -18.26
CA VAL A 105 -9.76 17.44 -17.91
C VAL A 105 -10.08 18.43 -19.02
N ALA A 106 -10.60 19.59 -18.66
CA ALA A 106 -10.93 20.65 -19.61
C ALA A 106 -9.68 21.47 -19.93
N LEU A 107 -9.09 21.26 -21.11
CA LEU A 107 -7.92 21.98 -21.61
C LEU A 107 -8.26 22.86 -22.81
N SER A 108 -7.45 23.89 -23.05
CA SER A 108 -7.58 24.72 -24.26
C SER A 108 -7.20 23.92 -25.51
N ALA A 109 -7.67 24.36 -26.69
CA ALA A 109 -7.45 23.63 -27.95
C ALA A 109 -5.96 23.39 -28.27
N ASN A 110 -5.10 24.33 -27.90
CA ASN A 110 -3.64 24.28 -28.05
C ASN A 110 -2.93 23.61 -26.87
N GLN A 111 -3.64 22.91 -25.99
CA GLN A 111 -3.05 22.22 -24.85
C GLN A 111 -3.25 20.71 -24.96
N LYS A 112 -2.26 19.95 -24.52
CA LYS A 112 -2.24 18.48 -24.57
C LYS A 112 -1.63 17.95 -23.27
N ILE A 113 -2.14 16.85 -22.76
CA ILE A 113 -1.56 16.19 -21.58
C ILE A 113 -0.28 15.48 -22.02
N GLY A 114 0.78 15.63 -21.22
CA GLY A 114 2.04 14.91 -21.39
C GLY A 114 1.96 13.45 -20.90
N ASP A 115 3.08 12.75 -20.94
CA ASP A 115 3.08 11.29 -20.74
C ASP A 115 3.09 10.85 -19.27
N ASP A 116 3.14 11.80 -18.33
CA ASP A 116 3.18 11.54 -16.90
C ASP A 116 1.97 12.10 -16.14
N ALA A 117 1.40 11.24 -15.29
CA ALA A 117 0.43 11.61 -14.27
C ALA A 117 0.77 10.91 -12.94
N ARG A 118 0.45 11.57 -11.82
CA ARG A 118 0.68 11.08 -10.45
C ARG A 118 -0.55 11.36 -9.58
N LEU A 119 -0.82 10.47 -8.64
CA LEU A 119 -1.90 10.59 -7.66
C LEU A 119 -1.35 11.08 -6.32
N SER A 120 -2.08 11.94 -5.62
CA SER A 120 -1.75 12.28 -4.23
C SER A 120 -1.86 11.06 -3.30
N PRO A 121 -1.10 11.02 -2.19
CA PRO A 121 -1.18 9.90 -1.23
C PRO A 121 -2.58 9.64 -0.67
N ASP A 122 -3.41 10.69 -0.56
CA ASP A 122 -4.80 10.61 -0.11
C ASP A 122 -5.81 10.27 -1.22
N GLY A 123 -5.36 10.17 -2.48
CA GLY A 123 -6.19 9.81 -3.62
C GLY A 123 -7.06 10.89 -4.22
N LYS A 124 -7.02 12.11 -3.69
CA LYS A 124 -7.98 13.16 -4.05
C LYS A 124 -7.54 14.01 -5.22
N LYS A 125 -6.23 14.10 -5.47
CA LYS A 125 -5.65 14.98 -6.48
C LYS A 125 -4.82 14.21 -7.50
N LEU A 126 -4.89 14.66 -8.74
CA LEU A 126 -3.97 14.27 -9.80
C LEU A 126 -3.01 15.42 -10.09
N PHE A 127 -1.77 15.07 -10.41
CA PHE A 127 -0.74 15.98 -10.90
C PHE A 127 -0.26 15.47 -12.26
N PHE A 128 -0.11 16.36 -13.23
CA PHE A 128 0.26 15.99 -14.59
C PHE A 128 0.85 17.17 -15.35
N ILE A 129 1.55 16.87 -16.43
CA ILE A 129 2.14 17.86 -17.32
C ILE A 129 1.13 18.25 -18.40
N VAL A 130 1.05 19.55 -18.71
CA VAL A 130 0.31 20.06 -19.87
C VAL A 130 1.28 20.79 -20.80
N ALA A 131 1.42 20.26 -22.01
CA ALA A 131 2.19 20.86 -23.08
C ALA A 131 1.33 21.84 -23.89
N THR A 132 1.85 23.04 -24.14
CA THR A 132 1.24 24.00 -25.07
C THR A 132 1.81 23.78 -26.47
N THR A 133 0.93 23.51 -27.44
CA THR A 133 1.27 23.29 -28.84
C THR A 133 1.22 24.59 -29.65
N GLY A 134 1.92 24.62 -30.79
CA GLY A 134 1.94 25.78 -31.69
C GLY A 134 2.89 26.91 -31.27
N LEU A 135 3.74 26.67 -30.28
CA LEU A 135 4.83 27.58 -29.90
C LEU A 135 6.13 27.20 -30.63
N SER A 136 7.02 28.18 -30.79
CA SER A 136 8.37 27.96 -31.34
C SER A 136 9.30 27.22 -30.37
N ASN A 137 8.89 27.09 -29.11
CA ASN A 137 9.62 26.44 -28.03
C ASN A 137 8.69 25.55 -27.19
N ASN A 138 9.30 24.65 -26.42
CA ASN A 138 8.58 23.81 -25.49
C ASN A 138 8.07 24.64 -24.30
N LYS A 139 6.79 24.42 -23.95
CA LYS A 139 6.15 24.97 -22.76
C LYS A 139 5.33 23.86 -22.10
N GLU A 140 5.91 23.30 -21.05
CA GLU A 140 5.35 22.20 -20.27
C GLU A 140 5.07 22.69 -18.84
N ASP A 141 3.80 22.95 -18.56
CA ASP A 141 3.34 23.46 -17.27
C ASP A 141 2.92 22.30 -16.36
N ILE A 142 3.00 22.48 -15.03
CA ILE A 142 2.46 21.50 -14.07
C ILE A 142 1.05 21.92 -13.70
N TYR A 143 0.12 20.98 -13.82
CA TYR A 143 -1.27 21.16 -13.42
C TYR A 143 -1.65 20.15 -12.34
N SER A 144 -2.69 20.51 -11.58
CA SER A 144 -3.42 19.60 -10.71
C SER A 144 -4.92 19.68 -10.95
N CYS A 145 -5.63 18.59 -10.66
CA CYS A 145 -7.08 18.55 -10.65
C CYS A 145 -7.57 17.56 -9.58
N ASP A 146 -8.87 17.56 -9.30
CA ASP A 146 -9.51 16.50 -8.54
C ASP A 146 -9.50 15.19 -9.33
N ILE A 147 -9.63 14.06 -8.62
CA ILE A 147 -9.60 12.72 -9.23
C ILE A 147 -10.68 12.49 -10.31
N ASP A 148 -11.74 13.30 -10.32
CA ASP A 148 -12.79 13.28 -11.34
C ASP A 148 -12.51 14.19 -12.55
N GLY A 149 -11.36 14.87 -12.56
CA GLY A 149 -10.90 15.79 -13.60
C GLY A 149 -11.34 17.25 -13.41
N LYS A 150 -12.12 17.56 -12.37
CA LYS A 150 -12.60 18.92 -12.09
C LYS A 150 -11.57 19.73 -11.30
N ASN A 151 -11.87 21.01 -11.08
CA ASN A 151 -11.04 21.92 -10.27
C ASN A 151 -9.58 21.95 -10.75
N LEU A 152 -9.42 22.13 -12.06
CA LEU A 152 -8.13 22.26 -12.71
C LEU A 152 -7.40 23.53 -12.24
N VAL A 153 -6.18 23.37 -11.77
CA VAL A 153 -5.32 24.45 -11.27
C VAL A 153 -3.93 24.31 -11.89
N LYS A 154 -3.40 25.40 -12.47
CA LYS A 154 -1.99 25.47 -12.85
C LYS A 154 -1.14 25.68 -11.59
N LEU A 155 -0.21 24.77 -11.33
CA LEU A 155 0.71 24.84 -10.20
C LEU A 155 2.03 25.51 -10.56
N TYR A 156 2.49 25.29 -11.79
CA TYR A 156 3.73 25.86 -12.29
C TYR A 156 3.54 26.32 -13.73
N ASP A 157 3.91 27.57 -13.99
CA ASP A 157 3.93 28.17 -15.32
C ASP A 157 5.37 28.22 -15.82
N MET A 158 5.69 27.35 -16.77
CA MET A 158 7.03 27.27 -17.32
C MET A 158 7.30 28.49 -18.22
N PRO A 159 8.44 29.18 -18.05
CA PRO A 159 8.87 30.22 -18.98
C PRO A 159 9.04 29.66 -20.38
N VAL A 160 8.67 30.45 -21.38
CA VAL A 160 8.81 30.12 -22.81
C VAL A 160 10.27 30.18 -23.29
N SER A 161 11.23 29.65 -22.53
CA SER A 161 12.65 29.64 -22.89
C SER A 161 13.16 28.27 -23.35
N GLY A 162 12.25 27.31 -23.58
CA GLY A 162 12.54 26.04 -24.24
C GLY A 162 13.08 24.91 -23.35
N GLY A 163 12.64 24.84 -22.09
CA GLY A 163 12.94 23.67 -21.25
C GLY A 163 11.82 22.63 -21.25
N HIS A 164 12.07 21.51 -20.58
CA HIS A 164 11.07 20.50 -20.23
C HIS A 164 10.78 20.53 -18.73
N THR A 165 9.55 20.19 -18.36
CA THR A 165 9.19 20.01 -16.95
C THR A 165 8.92 18.53 -16.71
N TYR A 166 9.66 17.94 -15.78
CA TYR A 166 9.46 16.53 -15.42
C TYR A 166 8.69 16.42 -14.12
N LEU A 167 7.69 15.55 -14.11
CA LEU A 167 6.94 15.21 -12.92
C LEU A 167 7.62 14.04 -12.20
N SER A 168 8.62 14.36 -11.37
CA SER A 168 9.20 13.40 -10.42
C SER A 168 8.27 13.16 -9.24
N GLY A 169 8.49 12.06 -8.51
CA GLY A 169 7.61 11.63 -7.42
C GLY A 169 7.36 12.73 -6.38
N ALA A 170 6.13 12.77 -5.86
CA ALA A 170 5.80 13.50 -4.65
C ALA A 170 6.08 12.60 -3.44
N TYR A 171 6.85 13.10 -2.47
CA TYR A 171 7.16 12.44 -1.21
C TYR A 171 6.07 12.69 -0.16
#